data_AF-A0A822G0U7-F1
#
_entry.id   AF-A0A822G0U7-F1
#
_cell.length_a   1.000
_cell.length_b   1.000
_cell.length_c   1.000
_cell.angle_alpha   90.00
_cell.angle_beta   90.00
_cell.angle_gamma   90.00
#
_symmetry.space_group_name_H-M   'P 1'
#
loop_
_entity.id
_entity.type
_entity.pdbx_description
1 polymer ?
#
loop_
_entity_poly.entity_id
_entity_poly.type
_entity_poly.pdbx_seq_one_letter_code
_entity_poly.pdbx_strand_id
1 'polypeptide(L)'
;TGEIYYILNGSRTDCQPSYRNNSYFAKYELPNLRTTGPNRVTKMNVLLLHSPDQKVIERCGEKSLIILEKIVRNYSIEYECKDDPEQLILMMCSDQWEARECFMARQILRQQWNLKVFGKSNAISHSISFVFLFFIIINYFL
;
A
#
# COMPACT_ATOMS: atom_id res chain seq x y z
N THR A 1 21.62 11.36 7.70
CA THR A 1 20.82 11.86 6.55
C THR A 1 19.65 10.95 6.30
N GLY A 2 18.58 11.42 5.67
CA GLY A 2 17.45 10.54 5.37
C GLY A 2 16.40 11.14 4.47
N GLU A 3 15.56 10.27 3.94
CA GLU A 3 14.37 10.62 3.18
C GLU A 3 13.16 10.64 4.11
N ILE A 4 12.20 11.52 3.82
CA ILE A 4 10.91 11.57 4.51
C ILE A 4 9.78 11.34 3.51
N TYR A 5 8.68 10.79 4.01
CA TYR A 5 7.46 10.59 3.24
C TYR A 5 6.36 11.47 3.82
N TYR A 6 5.67 12.22 2.97
CA TYR A 6 4.58 13.10 3.36
C TYR A 6 3.32 12.77 2.56
N ILE A 7 2.32 12.23 3.25
CA ILE A 7 1.08 11.76 2.63
C ILE A 7 0.07 12.91 2.62
N LEU A 8 -0.51 13.18 1.45
CA LEU A 8 -1.51 14.23 1.23
C LEU A 8 -2.78 13.64 0.60
N ASN A 9 -3.89 14.37 0.73
CA ASN A 9 -5.18 13.99 0.14
C ASN A 9 -5.50 14.92 -1.05
N GLY A 10 -5.56 14.35 -2.26
CA GLY A 10 -5.87 15.04 -3.51
C GLY A 10 -7.36 15.04 -3.89
N SER A 11 -8.22 14.43 -3.07
CA SER A 11 -9.69 14.35 -3.25
C SER A 11 -10.48 15.16 -2.21
N ARG A 12 -9.83 16.13 -1.54
CA ARG A 12 -10.49 16.95 -0.52
C ARG A 12 -11.61 17.82 -1.10
N THR A 13 -12.82 17.64 -0.59
CA THR A 13 -14.02 18.37 -1.03
C THR A 13 -14.35 19.60 -0.18
N ASP A 14 -13.63 19.83 0.93
CA ASP A 14 -13.86 20.92 1.89
C ASP A 14 -13.34 22.29 1.41
N CYS A 15 -13.20 22.48 0.10
CA CYS A 15 -12.60 23.65 -0.54
C CYS A 15 -11.16 23.98 -0.06
N GLN A 16 -10.51 23.05 0.66
CA GLN A 16 -9.13 23.22 1.09
C GLN A 16 -8.16 22.55 0.11
N PRO A 17 -7.01 23.17 -0.19
CA PRO A 17 -5.97 22.55 -1.00
C PRO A 17 -5.34 21.35 -0.29
N SER A 18 -4.68 20.47 -1.04
CA SER A 18 -3.96 19.30 -0.49
C SER A 18 -2.85 19.77 0.45
N TYR A 19 -2.03 20.72 -0.01
CA TYR A 19 -1.06 21.41 0.82
C TYR A 19 -1.62 22.75 1.32
N ARG A 20 -1.57 22.95 2.63
CA ARG A 20 -1.99 24.21 3.28
C ARG A 20 -0.80 24.88 3.94
N ASN A 21 -0.54 26.13 3.55
CA ASN A 21 0.51 26.97 4.15
C ASN A 21 0.31 27.25 5.65
N ASN A 22 -0.92 27.10 6.15
CA ASN A 22 -1.27 27.31 7.55
C ASN A 22 -1.41 26.01 8.36
N SER A 23 -1.11 24.86 7.76
CA SER A 23 -1.13 23.56 8.43
C SER A 23 -0.05 23.44 9.51
N TYR A 24 -0.22 22.48 10.41
CA TYR A 24 0.80 22.16 11.41
C TYR A 24 2.12 21.78 10.74
N PHE A 25 2.07 20.98 9.68
CA PHE A 25 3.24 20.63 8.88
C PHE A 25 3.98 21.87 8.37
N ALA A 26 3.27 22.79 7.71
CA ALA A 26 3.89 23.99 7.16
C ALA A 26 4.47 24.93 8.23
N LYS A 27 3.83 25.02 9.41
CA LYS A 27 4.24 25.95 10.48
C LYS A 27 5.33 25.41 11.39
N TYR A 28 5.32 24.11 11.68
CA TYR A 28 6.10 23.54 12.77
C TYR A 28 6.94 22.34 12.36
N GLU A 29 6.55 21.55 11.37
CA GLU A 29 7.35 20.39 10.97
C GLU A 29 8.37 20.77 9.90
N LEU A 30 7.89 21.34 8.79
CA LEU A 30 8.70 21.70 7.63
C LEU A 30 9.88 22.63 7.97
N PRO A 31 9.71 23.71 8.76
CA PRO A 31 10.83 24.57 9.14
C PRO A 31 11.84 23.90 10.08
N ASN A 32 11.42 22.85 10.80
CA ASN A 32 12.26 22.10 11.73
C ASN A 32 12.92 20.87 11.10
N LEU A 33 12.65 20.58 9.83
CA LEU A 33 13.44 19.60 9.09
C LEU A 33 14.87 20.12 9.01
N ARG A 34 15.79 19.45 9.71
CA ARG A 34 17.21 19.84 9.72
C ARG A 34 17.73 19.80 8.29
N THR A 35 18.06 20.96 7.72
CA THR A 35 18.62 21.06 6.36
C THR A 35 20.15 20.97 6.37
N THR A 36 20.77 21.19 7.52
CA THR A 36 22.23 21.19 7.72
C THR A 36 22.67 20.20 8.80
N GLY A 37 23.93 19.74 8.69
CA GLY A 37 24.54 18.80 9.63
C GLY A 37 24.38 17.31 9.26
N PRO A 38 24.89 16.40 10.10
CA PRO A 38 24.96 14.96 9.80
C PRO A 38 23.59 14.26 9.72
N ASN A 39 22.59 14.80 10.43
CA ASN A 39 21.22 14.26 10.50
C ASN A 39 20.22 15.05 9.65
N ARG A 40 20.66 15.56 8.49
CA ARG A 40 19.80 16.36 7.61
C ARG A 40 18.83 15.53 6.77
N VAL A 41 17.68 16.11 6.46
CA VAL A 41 16.76 15.57 5.45
C VAL A 41 17.34 15.88 4.06
N THR A 42 17.41 14.87 3.20
CA THR A 42 17.94 15.00 1.84
C THR A 42 16.85 15.02 0.80
N LYS A 43 15.75 14.29 1.03
CA LYS A 43 14.67 14.12 0.08
C LYS A 43 13.32 14.05 0.79
N MET A 44 12.31 14.67 0.18
CA MET A 44 10.90 14.55 0.54
C MET A 44 10.16 13.87 -0.60
N ASN A 45 9.58 12.71 -0.28
CA ASN A 45 8.70 11.96 -1.15
C ASN A 45 7.25 12.28 -0.77
N VAL A 46 6.56 13.08 -1.60
CA VAL A 46 5.14 13.38 -1.44
C VAL A 46 4.31 12.28 -2.08
N LEU A 47 3.40 11.71 -1.31
CA LEU A 47 2.46 10.68 -1.76
C LEU A 47 1.07 11.29 -1.77
N LEU A 48 0.57 11.66 -2.94
CA LEU A 48 -0.76 12.26 -3.08
C LEU A 48 -1.78 11.15 -3.33
N LEU A 49 -2.72 10.99 -2.40
CA LEU A 49 -3.74 9.97 -2.46
C LEU A 49 -5.08 10.57 -2.91
N HIS A 50 -5.70 9.93 -3.89
CA HIS A 50 -7.07 10.15 -4.26
C HIS A 50 -7.95 9.08 -3.63
N SER A 51 -9.03 9.52 -2.99
CA SER A 51 -9.99 8.58 -2.41
C SER A 51 -10.71 7.84 -3.55
N PRO A 52 -10.85 6.50 -3.49
CA PRO A 52 -11.58 5.73 -4.50
C PRO A 52 -13.01 6.25 -4.73
N ASP A 53 -13.46 6.23 -5.98
CA ASP A 53 -14.72 6.81 -6.46
C ASP A 53 -14.97 8.30 -6.11
N GLN A 54 -13.98 9.02 -5.57
CA GLN A 54 -14.09 10.46 -5.30
C GLN A 54 -13.51 11.29 -6.44
N LYS A 55 -14.00 12.53 -6.55
CA LYS A 55 -13.47 13.49 -7.52
C LYS A 55 -12.01 13.80 -7.21
N VAL A 56 -11.16 13.74 -8.24
CA VAL A 56 -9.79 14.25 -8.18
C VAL A 56 -9.81 15.77 -8.20
N ILE A 57 -9.24 16.40 -7.17
CA ILE A 57 -9.23 17.85 -6.98
C ILE A 57 -7.86 18.45 -7.31
N GLU A 58 -6.77 17.77 -6.99
CA GLU A 58 -5.39 18.19 -7.29
C GLU A 58 -4.56 16.97 -7.67
N ARG A 59 -3.62 17.13 -8.60
CA ARG A 59 -2.58 16.13 -8.92
C ARG A 59 -1.18 16.64 -8.57
N CYS A 60 -0.21 15.73 -8.53
CA CYS A 60 1.20 16.10 -8.47
C CYS A 60 1.56 17.10 -9.57
N GLY A 61 2.27 18.18 -9.19
CA GLY A 61 2.63 19.26 -10.11
C GLY A 61 1.53 20.29 -10.38
N GLU A 62 0.41 20.24 -9.64
CA GLU A 62 -0.68 21.22 -9.76
C GLU A 62 -0.87 22.07 -8.48
N LYS A 63 -1.44 23.27 -8.67
CA LYS A 63 -1.98 24.15 -7.61
C LYS A 63 -1.10 24.23 -6.36
N SER A 64 -1.57 23.68 -5.24
CA SER A 64 -0.89 23.79 -3.95
C SER A 64 0.41 22.99 -3.87
N LEU A 65 0.57 21.94 -4.70
CA LEU A 65 1.77 21.11 -4.69
C LEU A 65 2.95 21.77 -5.41
N ILE A 66 2.71 22.66 -6.37
CA ILE A 66 3.76 23.53 -6.93
C ILE A 66 4.33 24.44 -5.83
N ILE A 67 3.47 24.96 -4.96
CA ILE A 67 3.87 25.82 -3.84
C ILE A 67 4.71 25.02 -2.85
N LEU A 68 4.26 23.81 -2.49
CA LEU A 68 5.01 22.91 -1.61
C LEU A 68 6.39 22.58 -2.20
N GLU A 69 6.46 22.18 -3.47
CA GLU A 69 7.72 21.87 -4.15
C GLU A 69 8.71 23.03 -4.06
N LYS A 70 8.26 24.26 -4.36
CA LYS A 70 9.10 25.45 -4.29
C LYS A 70 9.64 25.69 -2.88
N ILE A 71 8.81 25.52 -1.85
CA ILE A 71 9.23 25.69 -0.45
C ILE A 71 10.26 24.63 -0.07
N VAL A 72 10.02 23.36 -0.40
CA VAL A 72 10.92 22.24 -0.08
C VAL A 72 12.28 22.42 -0.76
N ARG A 73 12.29 22.81 -2.04
CA ARG A 73 13.52 23.09 -2.77
C ARG A 73 14.29 24.28 -2.19
N ASN A 74 13.61 25.30 -1.67
CA ASN A 74 14.25 26.40 -0.94
C ASN A 74 14.98 25.94 0.33
N TYR A 75 14.53 24.85 0.94
CA TYR A 75 15.23 24.20 2.06
C TYR A 75 16.39 23.30 1.60
N SER A 76 16.75 23.29 0.31
CA SER A 76 17.77 22.41 -0.27
C SER A 76 17.46 20.92 -0.05
N ILE A 77 16.17 20.59 0.00
CA ILE A 77 15.67 19.21 0.05
C ILE A 77 15.20 18.83 -1.36
N GLU A 78 15.57 17.64 -1.82
CA GLU A 78 15.05 17.08 -3.06
C GLU A 78 13.54 16.80 -2.93
N TYR A 79 12.79 17.05 -4.00
CA TYR A 79 11.33 16.88 -4.00
C TYR A 79 10.93 15.90 -5.08
N GLU A 80 10.16 14.88 -4.70
CA GLU A 80 9.49 13.95 -5.59
C GLU A 80 8.01 13.84 -5.18
N CYS A 81 7.11 13.77 -6.15
CA CYS A 81 5.68 13.62 -5.91
C CYS A 81 5.15 12.47 -6.76
N LYS A 82 4.38 11.58 -6.14
CA LYS A 82 3.72 10.46 -6.81
C LYS A 82 2.23 10.47 -6.49
N ASP A 83 1.41 10.52 -7.54
CA ASP A 83 -0.02 10.27 -7.46
C ASP A 83 -0.26 8.77 -7.25
N ASP A 84 -1.13 8.44 -6.30
CA ASP A 84 -1.70 7.11 -6.08
C ASP A 84 -0.68 5.96 -6.11
N PRO A 85 0.33 5.94 -5.21
CA PRO A 85 1.24 4.80 -5.11
C PRO A 85 0.45 3.51 -4.86
N GLU A 86 0.74 2.48 -5.67
CA GLU A 86 0.01 1.21 -5.70
C GLU A 86 -0.22 0.60 -4.30
N GLN A 87 0.79 0.63 -3.44
CA GLN A 87 0.71 0.06 -2.10
C GLN A 87 -0.32 0.80 -1.21
N LEU A 88 -0.42 2.11 -1.35
CA LEU A 88 -1.37 2.93 -0.58
C LEU A 88 -2.77 2.85 -1.17
N ILE A 89 -2.91 2.76 -2.50
CA ILE A 89 -4.19 2.46 -3.14
C ILE A 89 -4.70 1.09 -2.68
N LEU A 90 -3.85 0.06 -2.68
CA LEU A 90 -4.22 -1.27 -2.20
C LEU A 90 -4.69 -1.24 -0.74
N MET A 91 -4.03 -0.44 0.11
CA MET A 91 -4.44 -0.24 1.50
C MET A 91 -5.84 0.41 1.58
N MET A 92 -6.11 1.45 0.79
CA MET A 92 -7.44 2.10 0.76
C MET A 92 -8.54 1.18 0.21
N CYS A 93 -8.18 0.29 -0.72
CA CYS A 93 -9.10 -0.69 -1.28
C CYS A 93 -9.54 -1.78 -0.30
N SER A 94 -8.90 -1.90 0.86
CA SER A 94 -9.38 -2.80 1.94
C SER A 94 -10.80 -2.43 2.38
N ASP A 95 -11.11 -1.13 2.43
CA ASP A 95 -12.41 -0.64 2.92
C ASP A 95 -13.40 -0.39 1.78
N GLN A 96 -12.91 -0.11 0.56
CA GLN A 96 -13.71 0.28 -0.61
C GLN A 96 -13.44 -0.64 -1.81
N TRP A 97 -13.56 -1.95 -1.61
CA TRP A 97 -13.20 -2.97 -2.61
C TRP A 97 -14.05 -2.95 -3.90
N GLU A 98 -15.23 -2.34 -3.88
CA GLU A 98 -16.12 -2.19 -5.05
C GLU A 98 -15.73 -1.02 -5.97
N ALA A 99 -14.91 -0.10 -5.47
CA ALA A 99 -14.53 1.09 -6.24
C ALA A 99 -13.75 0.72 -7.51
N ARG A 100 -13.88 1.56 -8.54
CA ARG A 100 -13.28 1.27 -9.86
C ARG A 100 -11.76 1.14 -9.78
N GLU A 101 -11.12 2.00 -9.00
CA GLU A 101 -9.68 2.04 -8.79
C GLU A 101 -9.16 0.77 -8.09
N CYS A 102 -10.04 0.04 -7.39
CA CYS A 102 -9.73 -1.17 -6.65
C CYS A 102 -9.85 -2.47 -7.46
N PHE A 103 -10.15 -2.37 -8.75
CA PHE A 103 -10.34 -3.54 -9.61
C PHE A 103 -9.07 -4.39 -9.78
N MET A 104 -7.87 -3.80 -9.67
CA MET A 104 -6.61 -4.55 -9.70
C MET A 104 -6.39 -5.40 -8.42
N ALA A 105 -6.77 -4.89 -7.25
CA ALA A 105 -6.79 -5.69 -6.01
C ALA A 105 -7.71 -6.92 -6.15
N ARG A 106 -8.85 -6.76 -6.85
CA ARG A 106 -9.78 -7.85 -7.13
C ARG A 106 -9.16 -8.96 -8.00
N GLN A 107 -8.26 -8.62 -8.93
CA GLN A 107 -7.56 -9.63 -9.74
C GLN A 107 -6.51 -10.39 -8.94
N ILE A 108 -5.70 -9.68 -8.13
CA ILE A 108 -4.67 -10.29 -7.26
C ILE A 108 -5.32 -11.18 -6.19
N LEU A 109 -6.38 -10.71 -5.53
CA LEU A 109 -7.11 -11.49 -4.51
C LEU A 109 -7.84 -12.71 -5.09
N ARG A 110 -8.39 -12.63 -6.32
CA ARG A 110 -8.96 -13.80 -7.01
C ARG A 110 -7.93 -14.89 -7.30
N GLN A 111 -6.71 -14.52 -7.69
CA GLN A 111 -5.64 -15.51 -7.92
C GLN A 111 -5.27 -16.25 -6.64
N GLN A 112 -5.25 -15.56 -5.51
CA GLN A 112 -4.93 -16.16 -4.20
C GLN A 112 -6.01 -17.16 -3.72
N TRP A 113 -7.29 -16.92 -4.06
CA TRP A 113 -8.37 -17.88 -3.78
C TRP A 113 -8.27 -19.15 -4.63
N ASN A 114 -7.83 -19.03 -5.89
CA ASN A 114 -7.62 -20.18 -6.77
C ASN A 114 -6.44 -21.05 -6.33
N LEU A 115 -5.37 -20.48 -5.75
CA LEU A 115 -4.24 -21.26 -5.23
C LEU A 115 -4.58 -22.08 -3.97
N LYS A 116 -5.57 -21.65 -3.16
CA LYS A 116 -6.06 -22.46 -2.02
C LYS A 116 -6.96 -23.61 -2.45
N VAL A 117 -7.68 -23.48 -3.57
CA VAL A 117 -8.55 -24.55 -4.11
C VAL A 117 -7.72 -25.71 -4.69
N PHE A 118 -6.53 -25.45 -5.23
CA PHE A 118 -5.63 -26.49 -5.75
C PHE A 118 -4.65 -27.07 -4.71
N GLY A 119 -4.73 -26.62 -3.45
CA GLY A 119 -3.77 -26.96 -2.40
C GLY A 119 -4.27 -27.94 -1.34
N LYS A 120 -5.13 -28.93 -1.66
CA LYS A 120 -5.38 -30.08 -0.77
C LYS A 120 -6.09 -31.25 -1.47
N SER A 121 -5.34 -32.20 -2.01
CA SER A 121 -5.67 -33.63 -1.84
C SER A 121 -4.49 -34.52 -2.26
N ASN A 122 -3.64 -34.86 -1.30
CA ASN A 122 -2.87 -36.10 -1.31
C ASN A 122 -2.90 -36.64 0.13
N ALA A 123 -4.09 -37.01 0.59
CA ALA A 123 -4.23 -37.92 1.72
C ALA A 123 -4.25 -39.33 1.14
N ILE A 124 -3.05 -39.88 0.90
CA ILE A 124 -2.88 -41.30 0.59
C ILE A 124 -3.33 -42.06 1.84
N SER A 125 -4.52 -42.66 1.76
CA SER A 125 -5.08 -43.53 2.78
C SER A 125 -4.21 -44.78 2.92
N HIS A 126 -3.29 -44.77 3.87
CA HIS A 126 -2.52 -45.95 4.30
C HIS A 126 -3.38 -46.91 5.16
N SER A 127 -4.62 -47.19 4.75
CA SER A 127 -5.54 -48.06 5.51
C SER A 127 -5.67 -49.47 4.93
N ILE A 128 -4.99 -49.79 3.82
CA ILE A 128 -5.15 -51.07 3.11
C ILE A 128 -4.06 -52.09 3.49
N SER A 129 -2.94 -51.68 4.10
CA SER A 129 -1.84 -52.60 4.41
C SER A 129 -2.09 -53.48 5.65
N PHE A 130 -2.82 -52.97 6.66
CA PHE A 130 -3.06 -53.73 7.90
C PHE A 130 -4.09 -54.85 7.74
N VAL A 131 -5.14 -54.66 6.93
CA VAL A 131 -6.17 -55.68 6.70
C VAL A 131 -5.60 -56.86 5.90
N PHE A 132 -4.77 -56.59 4.88
CA PHE A 132 -4.13 -57.66 4.10
C PHE A 132 -3.13 -58.47 4.91
N LEU A 133 -2.34 -57.84 5.79
CA LEU A 133 -1.43 -58.58 6.67
C LEU A 133 -2.19 -59.46 7.68
N PHE A 134 -3.34 -59.00 8.18
CA PHE A 134 -4.17 -59.79 9.10
C PHE A 134 -4.76 -61.04 8.42
N PHE A 135 -5.24 -60.93 7.18
CA PHE A 135 -5.76 -62.08 6.42
C PHE A 135 -4.68 -63.10 6.05
N ILE A 136 -3.46 -62.64 5.75
CA ILE A 136 -2.34 -63.56 5.46
C ILE A 136 -1.92 -64.31 6.73
N ILE A 137 -1.84 -63.63 7.89
CA ILE A 137 -1.48 -64.28 9.15
C ILE A 137 -2.53 -65.33 9.55
N ILE A 138 -3.82 -65.04 9.39
CA ILE A 138 -4.90 -66.01 9.71
C ILE A 138 -4.84 -67.24 8.81
N ASN A 139 -4.61 -67.08 7.50
CA ASN A 139 -4.54 -68.22 6.57
C ASN A 139 -3.24 -69.02 6.66
N TYR A 140 -2.19 -68.51 7.31
CA TYR A 140 -0.95 -69.26 7.54
C TYR A 140 -1.00 -70.09 8.82
N PHE A 141 -1.90 -69.77 9.76
CA PHE A 141 -2.04 -70.44 11.06
C PHE A 141 -3.27 -71.36 11.16
N LEU A 142 -3.98 -71.61 10.06
CA LEU A 142 -5.10 -72.54 9.97
C LEU A 142 -4.81 -73.70 9.01
#